data_AF-A0AAV9N1B2-F1
#
_entry.id   AF-A0AAV9N1B2-F1
#
_cell.length_a   1.000
_cell.length_b   1.000
_cell.length_c   1.000
_cell.angle_alpha   90.00
_cell.angle_beta   90.00
_cell.angle_gamma   90.00
#
_symmetry.space_group_name_H-M   'P 1'
#
loop_
_entity.id
_entity.type
_entity.pdbx_description
1 polymer ?
#
loop_
_entity_poly.entity_id
_entity_poly.type
_entity_poly.pdbx_seq_one_letter_code
_entity_poly.pdbx_strand_id
1 'polypeptide(L)'
;MDDLQALQEWTRLYIEGLGRTHRAEGRKSARVTHDCETWLRTAGFVNVSSDVRDVPTYERQRTIGAANLSNLKDLIRSLAQYPIVNRGVRSFEEFGALVEAACSELENAAARPHTMFGMKT
;
A
#
# COMPACT_ATOMS: atom_id res chain seq x y z
N MET A 1 1.39 -16.52 16.32
CA MET A 1 1.59 -15.09 16.66
C MET A 1 1.49 -14.36 15.33
N ASP A 2 0.79 -13.23 15.26
CA ASP A 2 0.49 -12.61 13.96
C ASP A 2 1.78 -11.98 13.42
N ASP A 3 2.42 -12.61 12.43
CA ASP A 3 3.81 -12.31 12.00
C ASP A 3 3.95 -11.00 11.19
N LEU A 4 2.88 -10.18 11.12
CA LEU A 4 2.77 -8.99 10.25
C LEU A 4 2.17 -7.75 10.96
N GLN A 5 2.35 -7.63 12.28
CA GLN A 5 1.72 -6.55 13.07
C GLN A 5 2.21 -5.16 12.68
N ALA A 6 3.50 -4.98 12.40
CA ALA A 6 4.04 -3.67 12.01
C ALA A 6 3.55 -3.27 10.62
N LEU A 7 3.45 -4.21 9.68
CA LEU A 7 2.88 -3.97 8.35
C LEU A 7 1.39 -3.62 8.41
N GLN A 8 0.63 -4.29 9.28
CA GLN A 8 -0.79 -3.96 9.53
C GLN A 8 -0.92 -2.55 10.10
N GLU A 9 -0.13 -2.20 11.11
CA GLU A 9 -0.17 -0.86 11.73
C GLU A 9 0.30 0.23 10.76
N TRP A 10 1.37 -0.03 9.98
CA TRP A 10 1.81 0.88 8.92
C TRP A 10 0.70 1.15 7.91
N THR A 11 0.01 0.09 7.47
CA THR A 11 -1.09 0.20 6.51
C THR A 11 -2.25 1.00 7.10
N ARG A 12 -2.61 0.73 8.36
CA ARG A 12 -3.66 1.47 9.09
C ARG A 12 -3.33 2.96 9.16
N LEU A 13 -2.11 3.31 9.58
CA LEU A 13 -1.67 4.70 9.70
C LEU A 13 -1.56 5.40 8.33
N TYR A 14 -1.15 4.69 7.29
CA TYR A 14 -1.13 5.24 5.93
C TYR A 14 -2.54 5.58 5.45
N ILE A 15 -3.52 4.67 5.62
CA ILE A 15 -4.93 4.91 5.26
C ILE A 15 -5.51 6.06 6.10
N GLU A 16 -5.24 6.08 7.40
CA GLU A 16 -5.64 7.18 8.29
C GLU A 16 -5.05 8.51 7.84
N GLY A 17 -3.75 8.53 7.54
CA GLY A 17 -3.04 9.68 7.01
C GLY A 17 -3.65 10.17 5.71
N LEU A 18 -4.01 9.29 4.77
CA LEU A 18 -4.72 9.64 3.54
C LEU A 18 -6.10 10.25 3.80
N GLY A 19 -6.83 9.74 4.80
CA GLY A 19 -8.17 10.22 5.18
C GLY A 19 -8.17 11.58 5.89
N ARG A 20 -7.13 11.88 6.67
CA ARG A 20 -6.94 13.17 7.37
C ARG A 20 -6.42 14.25 6.41
N THR A 21 -7.28 14.77 5.54
CA THR A 21 -6.94 15.92 4.68
C THR A 21 -7.90 17.08 4.87
N HIS A 22 -7.33 18.26 5.12
CA HIS A 22 -8.02 19.55 5.12
C HIS A 22 -7.64 20.42 3.90
N ARG A 23 -6.81 19.92 2.98
CA ARG A 23 -6.31 20.67 1.81
C ARG A 23 -7.12 20.40 0.55
N ALA A 24 -7.10 21.39 -0.37
CA ALA A 24 -7.68 21.29 -1.72
C ALA A 24 -7.04 20.19 -2.60
N GLU A 25 -5.86 19.69 -2.22
CA GLU A 25 -5.14 18.58 -2.89
C GLU A 25 -5.91 17.24 -2.86
N GLY A 26 -7.02 17.15 -2.10
CA GLY A 26 -8.00 16.07 -2.18
C GLY A 26 -7.70 14.82 -1.33
N ARG A 27 -8.70 13.94 -1.22
CA ARG A 27 -8.55 12.58 -0.69
C ARG A 27 -8.10 11.68 -1.83
N LYS A 28 -7.14 10.76 -1.60
CA LYS A 28 -6.90 9.68 -2.56
C LYS A 28 -8.18 8.84 -2.66
N SER A 29 -8.77 8.75 -3.85
CA SER A 29 -9.95 7.94 -4.11
C SER A 29 -9.56 6.46 -4.12
N ALA A 30 -10.17 5.66 -3.24
CA ALA A 30 -10.06 4.21 -3.32
C ALA A 30 -10.69 3.62 -4.60
N ARG A 31 -11.45 4.45 -5.33
CA ARG A 31 -12.10 4.10 -6.60
C ARG A 31 -11.34 4.61 -7.83
N VAL A 32 -10.10 5.11 -7.66
CA VAL A 32 -9.33 5.73 -8.75
C VAL A 32 -9.26 4.87 -10.01
N THR A 33 -9.18 3.54 -9.89
CA THR A 33 -9.19 2.63 -11.04
C THR A 33 -10.49 2.71 -11.84
N HIS A 34 -11.64 2.72 -11.16
CA HIS A 34 -12.96 2.85 -11.78
C HIS A 34 -13.20 4.27 -12.34
N ASP A 35 -12.74 5.28 -11.60
CA ASP A 35 -12.83 6.68 -12.02
C ASP A 35 -12.01 6.89 -13.32
N CYS A 36 -10.80 6.33 -13.39
CA CYS A 36 -9.95 6.34 -14.58
C CYS A 36 -10.58 5.62 -15.78
N GLU A 37 -11.17 4.43 -15.57
CA GLU A 37 -11.88 3.73 -16.64
C GLU A 37 -13.01 4.59 -17.21
N THR A 38 -13.79 5.22 -16.32
CA THR A 38 -14.89 6.11 -16.69
C THR A 38 -14.37 7.28 -17.52
N TRP A 39 -13.30 7.96 -17.07
CA TRP A 39 -12.72 9.10 -17.77
C TRP A 39 -12.20 8.73 -19.17
N LEU A 40 -11.55 7.57 -19.30
CA LEU A 40 -11.08 7.09 -20.60
C LEU A 40 -12.24 6.81 -21.55
N ARG A 41 -13.31 6.19 -21.06
CA ARG A 41 -14.53 6.00 -21.88
C ARG A 41 -15.16 7.34 -22.27
N THR A 42 -15.25 8.31 -21.35
CA THR A 42 -15.76 9.66 -21.64
C THR A 42 -14.89 10.40 -22.67
N ALA A 43 -13.58 10.17 -22.68
CA ALA A 43 -12.66 10.73 -23.66
C ALA A 43 -12.72 10.04 -25.04
N GLY A 44 -13.60 9.06 -25.24
CA GLY A 44 -13.82 8.37 -26.51
C GLY A 44 -12.96 7.14 -26.74
N PHE A 45 -12.20 6.68 -25.73
CA PHE A 45 -11.51 5.39 -25.82
C PHE A 45 -12.53 4.25 -25.78
N VAL A 46 -12.38 3.32 -26.72
CA VAL A 46 -13.20 2.10 -26.83
C VAL A 46 -12.45 0.89 -26.28
N ASN A 47 -13.18 -0.13 -25.82
CA ASN A 47 -12.62 -1.36 -25.23
C ASN A 47 -11.70 -1.15 -24.02
N VAL A 48 -11.97 -0.14 -23.19
CA VAL A 48 -11.27 0.05 -21.91
C VAL A 48 -11.66 -1.07 -20.95
N SER A 49 -10.68 -1.67 -20.27
CA SER A 49 -10.89 -2.58 -19.14
C SER A 49 -9.83 -2.33 -18.08
N SER A 50 -10.21 -2.50 -16.81
CA SER A 50 -9.27 -2.50 -15.70
C SER A 50 -9.08 -3.90 -15.14
N ASP A 51 -7.84 -4.27 -14.87
CA ASP A 51 -7.48 -5.54 -14.23
C ASP A 51 -6.62 -5.25 -12.99
N VAL A 52 -6.91 -5.94 -11.89
CA VAL A 52 -6.14 -5.82 -10.65
C VAL A 52 -5.14 -6.97 -10.62
N ARG A 53 -3.85 -6.63 -10.67
CA ARG A 53 -2.77 -7.61 -10.60
C ARG A 53 -2.14 -7.59 -9.23
N ASP A 54 -2.20 -8.75 -8.57
CA ASP A 54 -1.43 -8.99 -7.36
C ASP A 54 0.06 -8.86 -7.68
N VAL A 55 0.74 -7.97 -6.99
CA VAL A 55 2.19 -7.88 -7.08
C VAL A 55 2.77 -9.05 -6.28
N PRO A 56 3.57 -9.93 -6.89
CA PRO A 56 4.13 -11.08 -6.19
C PRO A 56 4.99 -10.62 -5.00
N THR A 57 4.56 -11.05 -3.82
CA THR A 57 5.38 -11.03 -2.60
C THR A 57 6.29 -12.26 -2.57
N TYR A 58 7.28 -12.26 -1.67
CA TYR A 58 8.32 -13.29 -1.57
C TYR A 58 7.80 -14.74 -1.59
N GLU A 59 6.60 -15.02 -1.07
CA GLU A 59 6.07 -16.38 -0.98
C GLU A 59 5.59 -16.99 -2.31
N ARG A 60 4.91 -16.24 -3.19
CA ARG A 60 4.28 -16.82 -4.41
C ARG A 60 5.29 -17.11 -5.52
N GLN A 61 6.35 -16.31 -5.62
CA GLN A 61 7.40 -16.45 -6.63
C GLN A 61 8.72 -15.98 -6.02
N ARG A 62 9.41 -16.87 -5.30
CA ARG A 62 10.61 -16.54 -4.51
C ARG A 62 11.61 -15.63 -5.25
N THR A 63 11.89 -15.90 -6.52
CA THR A 63 12.83 -15.10 -7.32
C THR A 63 12.31 -13.68 -7.62
N ILE A 64 11.03 -13.56 -7.97
CA ILE A 64 10.42 -12.26 -8.31
C ILE A 64 10.13 -11.46 -7.04
N GLY A 65 9.64 -12.10 -5.99
CA GLY A 65 9.41 -11.47 -4.70
C GLY A 65 10.71 -11.06 -4.00
N ALA A 66 11.81 -11.81 -4.17
CA ALA A 66 13.14 -11.37 -3.73
C ALA A 66 13.61 -10.12 -4.49
N ALA A 67 13.44 -10.10 -5.81
CA ALA A 67 13.77 -8.94 -6.64
C ALA A 67 12.89 -7.72 -6.33
N ASN A 68 11.65 -7.94 -5.87
CA ASN A 68 10.70 -6.89 -5.55
C ASN A 68 10.78 -6.41 -4.09
N LEU A 69 11.52 -7.11 -3.22
CA LEU A 69 11.64 -6.78 -1.81
C LEU A 69 12.23 -5.39 -1.58
N SER A 70 13.24 -4.99 -2.36
CA SER A 70 13.82 -3.64 -2.30
C SER A 70 12.77 -2.58 -2.64
N ASN A 71 12.01 -2.81 -3.73
CA ASN A 71 10.96 -1.89 -4.16
C ASN A 71 9.87 -1.73 -3.09
N LEU A 72 9.48 -2.82 -2.43
CA LEU A 72 8.47 -2.78 -1.35
C LEU A 72 8.98 -1.99 -0.14
N LYS A 73 10.24 -2.15 0.25
CA LYS A 73 10.83 -1.37 1.35
C LYS A 73 10.93 0.11 1.01
N ASP A 74 11.39 0.43 -0.19
CA ASP A 74 11.47 1.83 -0.65
C ASP A 74 10.09 2.46 -0.72
N LEU A 75 9.07 1.69 -1.12
CA LEU A 75 7.68 2.10 -1.13
C LEU A 75 7.18 2.41 0.30
N ILE A 76 7.41 1.53 1.27
CA ILE A 76 7.01 1.72 2.67
C ILE A 76 7.68 2.95 3.28
N ARG A 77 8.97 3.16 3.00
CA ARG A 77 9.74 4.32 3.45
C ARG A 77 9.23 5.62 2.86
N SER A 78 8.87 5.63 1.57
CA SER A 78 8.56 6.86 0.83
C SER A 78 7.08 7.27 0.90
N LEU A 79 6.13 6.35 0.70
CA LEU A 79 4.72 6.69 0.47
C LEU A 79 4.04 7.36 1.66
N ALA A 80 4.42 6.95 2.86
CA ALA A 80 3.68 7.25 4.07
C ALA A 80 4.33 8.35 4.90
N GLN A 81 5.60 8.69 4.65
CA GLN A 81 6.34 9.72 5.40
C GLN A 81 5.66 11.09 5.31
N TYR A 82 5.36 11.58 4.11
CA TYR A 82 4.67 12.88 3.96
C TYR A 82 3.27 12.90 4.60
N PRO A 83 2.33 11.98 4.28
CA PRO A 83 0.99 12.04 4.85
C PRO A 83 0.97 11.74 6.36
N ILE A 84 1.87 10.95 6.92
CA ILE A 84 1.82 10.62 8.36
C ILE A 84 2.47 11.73 9.19
N VAL A 85 3.64 12.22 8.77
CA VAL A 85 4.41 13.22 9.53
C VAL A 85 3.81 14.61 9.35
N ASN A 86 3.53 15.02 8.11
CA ASN A 86 3.03 16.37 7.82
C ASN A 86 1.57 16.57 8.27
N ARG A 87 0.81 15.49 8.46
CA ARG A 87 -0.60 15.55 8.93
C ARG A 87 -0.73 15.22 10.42
N GLY A 88 0.39 15.15 11.16
CA GLY A 88 0.42 15.00 12.61
C GLY A 88 -0.15 13.68 13.12
N VAL A 89 -0.10 12.61 12.32
CA VAL A 89 -0.59 11.28 12.73
C VAL A 89 0.39 10.62 13.69
N ARG A 90 1.70 10.73 13.39
CA ARG A 90 2.82 10.29 14.23
C ARG A 90 3.99 11.25 14.06
N SER A 91 4.87 11.29 15.05
CA SER A 91 6.16 11.97 14.89
C SER A 91 7.03 11.24 13.86
N PHE A 92 8.03 11.95 13.35
CA PHE A 92 9.00 11.38 12.40
C PHE A 92 9.76 10.19 13.01
N GLU A 93 10.17 10.28 14.27
CA GLU A 93 10.92 9.23 14.97
C GLU A 93 10.07 7.98 15.22
N GLU A 94 8.85 8.13 15.75
CA GLU A 94 7.93 7.01 15.97
C GLU A 94 7.56 6.31 14.65
N PHE A 95 7.35 7.10 13.59
CA PHE A 95 7.05 6.55 12.28
C PHE A 95 8.26 5.84 11.67
N GLY A 96 9.47 6.37 11.84
CA GLY A 96 10.71 5.73 11.40
C GLY A 96 10.92 4.36 12.05
N ALA A 97 10.67 4.24 13.35
CA ALA A 97 10.76 2.96 14.06
C ALA A 97 9.75 1.92 13.51
N LEU A 98 8.52 2.34 13.23
CA LEU A 98 7.50 1.48 12.63
C LEU A 98 7.89 1.02 11.21
N VAL A 99 8.46 1.92 10.41
CA VAL A 99 8.90 1.62 9.04
C VAL A 99 10.00 0.56 9.03
N GLU A 100 10.98 0.66 9.92
CA GLU A 100 12.04 -0.34 10.01
C GLU A 100 11.49 -1.70 10.49
N ALA A 101 10.59 -1.71 11.48
CA ALA A 101 9.91 -2.95 11.92
C ALA A 101 9.10 -3.60 10.78
N ALA A 102 8.33 -2.81 10.03
CA ALA A 102 7.55 -3.29 8.89
C ALA A 102 8.46 -3.81 7.75
N CYS A 103 9.62 -3.18 7.53
CA CYS A 103 10.60 -3.64 6.54
C CYS A 103 11.25 -4.96 6.94
N SER A 104 11.50 -5.19 8.23
CA SER A 104 11.96 -6.49 8.74
C SER A 104 10.90 -7.58 8.60
N GLU A 105 9.62 -7.26 8.80
CA GLU A 105 8.53 -8.21 8.57
C GLU A 105 8.40 -8.62 7.09
N LEU A 106 8.69 -7.72 6.14
CA LEU A 106 8.74 -8.06 4.71
C LEU A 106 9.83 -9.09 4.35
N GLU A 107 10.89 -9.20 5.16
CA GLU A 107 11.94 -10.20 4.98
C GLU A 107 11.54 -11.57 5.54
N ASN A 108 10.47 -11.63 6.33
CA ASN A 108 10.01 -12.87 6.92
C ASN A 108 9.39 -13.78 5.86
N ALA A 109 10.17 -14.76 5.42
CA ALA A 109 9.78 -15.76 4.43
C ALA A 109 8.64 -16.70 4.88
N ALA A 110 8.27 -16.69 6.15
CA ALA A 110 7.17 -17.49 6.70
C ALA A 110 5.86 -16.68 6.85
N ALA A 111 5.91 -15.37 6.57
CA ALA A 111 4.77 -14.49 6.77
C ALA A 111 3.78 -14.58 5.60
N ARG A 112 2.58 -15.11 5.92
CA ARG A 112 1.50 -15.29 4.93
C ARG A 112 0.92 -13.93 4.53
N PRO A 113 0.79 -13.62 3.23
CA PRO A 113 0.17 -12.38 2.79
C PRO A 113 -1.28 -12.31 3.29
N HIS A 114 -1.62 -11.22 3.98
CA HIS A 114 -2.99 -10.94 4.36
C HIS A 114 -3.78 -10.45 3.14
N THR A 115 -4.37 -11.38 2.37
CA THR A 115 -5.33 -11.02 1.31
C THR A 115 -6.62 -10.54 1.94
N MET A 116 -6.74 -9.24 2.17
CA MET A 116 -7.99 -8.61 2.63
C MET A 116 -9.03 -8.47 1.51
N PHE A 117 -9.17 -9.47 0.63
CA PHE A 117 -10.28 -9.55 -0.31
C PHE A 117 -10.61 -11.02 -0.54
N GLY A 118 -11.58 -11.53 0.22
CA GLY A 118 -12.25 -12.77 -0.10
C GLY A 118 -13.01 -12.60 -1.42
N MET A 119 -12.38 -12.94 -2.53
CA MET A 119 -13.14 -13.34 -3.73
C MET A 119 -13.79 -14.68 -3.38
N LYS A 120 -15.08 -14.63 -3.07
CA LYS A 120 -15.93 -15.82 -3.17
C LYS A 120 -15.92 -16.25 -4.64
N THR A 121 -15.27 -17.38 -4.91
CA THR A 121 -15.62 -18.24 -6.05
C THR A 121 -17.02 -18.79 -5.87
#